data_AF-A0A2E0LJJ8-F1
#
_entry.id   AF-A0A2E0LJJ8-F1
#
_cell.length_a   1.000
_cell.length_b   1.000
_cell.length_c   1.000
_cell.angle_alpha   90.00
_cell.angle_beta   90.00
_cell.angle_gamma   90.00
#
_symmetry.space_group_name_H-M   'P 1'
#
loop_
_entity.id
_entity.type
_entity.pdbx_description
1 polymer ?
#
loop_
_entity_poly.entity_id
_entity_poly.type
_entity_poly.pdbx_seq_one_letter_code
_entity_poly.pdbx_strand_id
1 'polypeptide(L)'
;VSVRSGETVVLGGLIRDNTSVGDLGIPFLKDIPLLGNLFRTQSRTTDRTELVVLITPRALKNDEQLRAVSDEMRRRFSNSLGGISNWSEIQSGDAPAESEEEGRE
;
A
#
# COMPACT_ATOMS: atom_id res chain seq x y z
N VAL A 1 30.90 9.46 4.22
CA VAL A 1 29.85 9.65 5.26
C VAL A 1 29.92 8.45 6.21
N SER A 2 30.00 8.64 7.53
CA SER A 2 30.06 7.55 8.51
C SER A 2 28.81 7.60 9.40
N VAL A 3 28.04 6.50 9.44
CA VAL A 3 26.81 6.39 10.24
C VAL A 3 27.05 5.50 11.46
N ARG A 4 26.47 5.86 12.62
CA ARG A 4 26.58 5.04 13.83
C ARG A 4 25.69 3.81 13.71
N SER A 5 26.23 2.65 14.05
CA SER A 5 25.47 1.40 14.14
C SER A 5 24.34 1.54 15.17
N GLY A 6 23.13 1.13 14.79
CA GLY A 6 21.93 1.11 15.63
C GLY A 6 21.08 2.37 15.58
N GLU A 7 21.54 3.45 14.94
CA GLU A 7 20.81 4.70 14.82
C GLU A 7 20.11 4.79 13.46
N THR A 8 18.80 5.03 13.45
CA THR A 8 18.06 5.23 12.20
C THR A 8 18.41 6.60 11.61
N VAL A 9 18.87 6.62 10.36
CA VAL A 9 19.16 7.85 9.62
C VAL A 9 18.21 7.98 8.43
N VAL A 10 17.77 9.20 8.15
CA VAL A 10 17.02 9.53 6.94
C VAL A 10 18.01 9.71 5.80
N LEU A 11 17.85 8.92 4.75
CA LEU A 11 18.69 9.04 3.55
C LEU A 11 18.18 10.15 2.63
N GLY A 12 16.87 10.32 2.60
CA GLY A 12 16.19 11.29 1.76
C GLY A 12 14.71 10.97 1.65
N GLY A 13 14.07 11.68 0.74
CA GLY A 13 12.65 11.54 0.47
C GLY A 13 12.27 12.26 -0.81
N LEU A 14 11.03 12.06 -1.23
CA LEU A 14 10.41 12.75 -2.36
C LEU A 14 9.12 13.37 -1.87
N ILE A 15 8.92 14.64 -2.21
CA ILE A 15 7.63 15.30 -2.10
C ILE A 15 7.12 15.50 -3.53
N ARG A 16 5.92 15.01 -3.79
CA ARG A 16 5.24 15.20 -5.07
C ARG A 16 3.92 15.91 -4.80
N ASP A 17 3.78 17.08 -5.41
CA ASP A 17 2.50 17.80 -5.48
C ASP A 17 1.94 17.64 -6.90
N ASN A 18 0.68 17.21 -6.99
CA ASN A 18 -0.07 17.12 -8.24
C ASN A 18 -1.30 18.02 -8.12
N THR A 19 -1.36 19.08 -8.92
CA THR A 19 -2.51 19.99 -8.96
C THR A 19 -3.28 19.80 -10.24
N SER A 20 -4.57 19.50 -10.12
CA SER A 20 -5.52 19.45 -11.23
C SER A 20 -6.52 20.59 -11.10
N VAL A 21 -6.70 21.34 -12.20
CA VAL A 21 -7.70 22.41 -12.29
C VAL A 21 -8.72 22.01 -13.35
N GLY A 22 -9.97 21.81 -12.91
CA GLY A 22 -11.12 21.60 -13.77
C GLY A 22 -11.86 22.90 -14.00
N ASP A 23 -12.27 23.15 -15.24
CA ASP A 23 -13.13 24.28 -15.60
C ASP A 23 -14.33 23.75 -16.39
N LEU A 24 -15.51 23.86 -15.79
CA LEU A 24 -16.78 23.47 -16.40
C LEU A 24 -17.65 24.71 -16.51
N GLY A 25 -18.43 24.85 -17.57
CA GLY A 25 -19.32 26.00 -17.71
C GLY A 25 -20.09 26.00 -19.01
N ILE A 26 -21.09 26.89 -19.11
CA ILE A 26 -21.89 27.03 -20.32
C ILE A 26 -21.05 27.75 -21.40
N PRO A 27 -20.93 27.21 -22.63
CA PRO A 27 -20.24 27.87 -23.74
C PRO A 27 -20.77 29.29 -23.98
N PHE A 28 -19.90 30.22 -24.37
CA PHE A 28 -20.15 31.66 -24.54
C PHE A 28 -20.45 32.45 -23.26
N LEU A 29 -21.30 31.94 -22.35
CA LEU A 29 -21.68 32.65 -21.12
C LEU A 29 -20.54 32.67 -20.09
N LYS A 30 -19.74 31.60 -20.00
CA LYS A 30 -18.62 31.50 -19.05
C LYS A 30 -17.49 32.50 -19.30
N ASP A 31 -17.41 33.06 -20.51
CA ASP A 31 -16.33 33.96 -20.94
C ASP A 31 -16.74 35.45 -20.89
N ILE A 32 -17.97 35.76 -20.44
CA ILE A 32 -18.45 37.14 -20.31
C ILE A 32 -17.69 37.83 -19.15
N PRO A 33 -17.01 38.96 -19.38
CA PRO A 33 -16.37 39.71 -18.31
C PRO A 33 -17.43 40.17 -17.29
N LEU A 34 -17.06 40.20 -16.00
CA LEU A 34 -17.93 40.44 -14.82
C LEU A 34 -18.93 39.34 -14.48
N LEU A 35 -19.60 38.70 -15.46
CA LEU A 35 -20.70 37.76 -15.20
C LEU A 35 -20.34 36.27 -15.40
N GLY A 36 -19.25 35.97 -16.11
CA GLY A 36 -18.88 34.60 -16.48
C GLY A 36 -18.65 33.65 -15.30
N ASN A 37 -18.27 34.19 -14.13
CA ASN A 37 -18.13 33.42 -12.90
C ASN A 37 -19.44 32.79 -12.38
N LEU A 38 -20.60 33.34 -12.75
CA LEU A 38 -21.91 32.76 -12.39
C LEU A 38 -22.30 31.56 -13.26
N PHE A 39 -21.65 31.40 -14.42
CA PHE A 39 -21.94 30.37 -15.42
C PHE A 39 -20.81 29.36 -15.59
N ARG A 40 -19.79 29.41 -14.71
CA ARG A 40 -18.72 28.41 -14.62
C ARG A 40 -18.58 27.86 -13.22
N THR A 41 -18.07 26.64 -13.16
CA THR A 41 -17.64 25.93 -11.96
C THR A 41 -16.18 25.60 -12.14
N GLN A 42 -15.34 26.17 -11.27
CA GLN A 42 -13.93 25.81 -11.20
C GLN A 42 -13.74 24.81 -10.07
N SER A 43 -13.12 23.67 -10.37
CA SER A 43 -12.66 22.73 -9.35
C SER A 43 -11.13 22.77 -9.30
N ARG A 44 -10.58 22.74 -8.10
CA ARG A 44 -9.13 22.63 -7.87
C ARG A 44 -8.89 21.48 -6.91
N THR A 45 -8.19 20.46 -7.38
CA THR A 45 -7.78 19.31 -6.57
C THR A 45 -6.27 19.34 -6.45
N THR A 46 -5.76 19.16 -5.24
CA THR A 46 -4.32 19.07 -4.97
C THR A 46 -4.04 17.79 -4.22
N ASP A 47 -3.27 16.90 -4.84
CA ASP A 47 -2.84 15.65 -4.25
C ASP A 47 -1.36 15.77 -3.86
N ARG A 48 -1.05 15.53 -2.59
CA ARG A 48 0.32 15.59 -2.07
C ARG A 48 0.75 14.20 -1.61
N THR A 49 1.87 13.73 -2.13
CA THR A 49 2.48 12.46 -1.75
C THR A 49 3.86 12.70 -1.19
N GLU A 50 4.10 12.21 0.03
CA GLU A 50 5.37 12.30 0.73
C GLU A 50 5.95 10.89 0.92
N LEU A 51 7.17 10.67 0.44
CA LEU A 51 7.91 9.42 0.60
C LEU A 51 9.19 9.71 1.37
N VAL A 52 9.47 8.91 2.39
CA VAL A 52 10.70 9.01 3.19
C VAL A 52 11.40 7.66 3.22
N VAL A 53 12.72 7.68 2.98
CA VAL A 53 13.58 6.49 3.04
C VAL A 53 14.46 6.56 4.27
N LEU A 54 14.32 5.55 5.14
CA LEU A 54 15.08 5.41 6.38
C LEU A 54 15.96 4.17 6.32
N ILE A 55 17.16 4.25 6.90
CA ILE A 55 18.00 3.07 7.14
C ILE A 55 18.44 3.00 8.59
N THR A 56 18.55 1.78 9.12
CA THR A 56 19.10 1.51 10.45
C THR A 56 20.24 0.52 10.31
N PRO A 57 21.50 0.98 10.21
CA PRO A 57 22.64 0.11 10.02
C PRO A 57 22.90 -0.72 11.28
N ARG A 58 23.28 -1.99 11.12
CA ARG A 58 23.78 -2.83 12.22
C ARG A 58 25.17 -3.36 11.89
N ALA A 59 26.16 -2.99 12.70
CA ALA A 59 27.52 -3.48 12.59
C ALA A 59 27.65 -4.84 13.30
N LEU A 60 28.07 -5.85 12.57
CA LEU A 60 28.35 -7.20 13.07
C LEU A 60 29.86 -7.43 13.01
N LYS A 61 30.46 -7.93 14.09
CA LYS A 61 31.92 -8.02 14.25
C LYS A 61 32.50 -9.40 13.97
N ASN A 62 31.68 -10.44 13.91
CA ASN A 62 32.14 -11.81 13.69
C ASN A 62 31.11 -12.66 12.92
N ASP A 63 31.60 -13.68 12.22
CA ASP A 63 30.78 -14.58 11.39
C ASP A 63 29.83 -15.46 12.22
N GLU A 64 30.15 -15.65 13.50
CA GLU A 64 29.34 -16.44 14.43
C GLU A 64 28.06 -15.70 14.85
N GLN A 65 28.13 -14.38 15.13
CA GLN A 65 26.94 -13.57 15.40
C GLN A 65 26.08 -13.42 14.14
N LEU A 66 26.68 -13.39 12.95
CA LEU A 66 25.96 -13.39 11.66
C LEU A 66 25.07 -14.63 11.53
N ARG A 67 25.62 -15.83 11.81
CA ARG A 67 24.87 -17.09 11.76
C ARG A 67 23.72 -17.11 12.77
N ALA A 68 23.99 -16.71 14.02
CA ALA A 68 22.97 -16.67 15.06
C ALA A 68 21.81 -15.70 14.73
N VAL A 69 22.13 -14.53 14.18
CA VAL A 69 21.15 -13.51 13.78
C VAL A 69 20.36 -13.96 12.54
N SER A 70 21.00 -14.61 11.57
CA SER A 70 20.33 -15.18 10.39
C SER A 70 19.37 -16.31 10.77
N ASP A 71 19.76 -17.19 11.68
CA ASP A 71 18.91 -18.29 12.14
C ASP A 71 17.70 -17.78 12.93
N GLU A 72 17.85 -16.70 13.68
CA GLU A 72 16.73 -16.05 14.37
C GLU A 72 15.80 -15.30 13.41
N MET A 73 16.34 -14.55 12.44
CA MET A 73 15.52 -13.89 11.41
C MET A 73 14.74 -14.91 10.56
N ARG A 74 15.39 -16.02 10.17
CA ARG A 74 14.75 -17.11 9.42
C ARG A 74 13.61 -17.76 10.20
N ARG A 75 13.78 -17.96 11.52
CA ARG A 75 12.72 -18.49 12.40
C ARG A 75 11.55 -17.53 12.53
N ARG A 76 11.80 -16.23 12.74
CA ARG A 76 10.74 -15.21 12.80
C ARG A 76 9.98 -15.10 11.48
N PHE A 77 10.68 -15.16 10.35
CA PHE A 77 10.09 -15.14 9.02
C PHE A 77 9.23 -16.39 8.76
N SER A 78 9.76 -17.58 9.04
CA SER A 78 9.01 -18.85 8.94
C SER A 78 7.75 -18.85 9.80
N ASN A 79 7.84 -18.32 11.03
CA ASN A 79 6.69 -18.23 11.93
C ASN A 79 5.65 -17.22 11.44
N SER A 80 6.07 -16.14 10.77
CA SER A 80 5.14 -15.17 10.17
C SER A 80 4.39 -15.71 8.95
N LEU A 81 4.99 -16.67 8.22
CA LEU A 81 4.35 -17.35 7.09
C LEU A 81 3.38 -18.48 7.50
N GLY A 82 3.44 -18.92 8.77
CA GLY A 82 2.47 -19.89 9.31
C GLY A 82 1.06 -19.33 9.51
N GLY A 83 0.87 -18.01 9.40
CA GLY A 83 -0.44 -17.36 9.52
C GLY A 83 -1.40 -17.58 8.33
N ILE A 84 -0.95 -18.23 7.26
CA ILE A 84 -1.75 -18.49 6.04
C ILE A 84 -2.22 -19.95 5.95
N SER A 85 -1.92 -20.79 6.94
CA SER A 85 -2.15 -22.25 6.86
C SER A 85 -3.54 -22.72 7.28
N ASN A 86 -4.46 -21.86 7.75
CA ASN A 86 -5.81 -22.32 8.13
C ASN A 86 -6.84 -22.20 7.00
N TRP A 87 -6.64 -22.93 5.90
CA TRP A 87 -7.65 -23.14 4.85
C TRP A 87 -8.24 -24.56 4.84
N SER A 88 -7.76 -25.45 5.72
CA SER A 88 -8.25 -26.82 5.85
C SER A 88 -9.55 -26.95 6.65
N GLU A 89 -10.04 -25.88 7.28
CA GLU A 89 -11.22 -25.91 8.15
C GLU A 89 -12.53 -25.55 7.43
N ILE A 90 -12.47 -25.05 6.19
CA ILE A 90 -13.67 -24.72 5.39
C ILE A 90 -14.18 -25.94 4.57
N GLN A 91 -13.39 -27.02 4.48
CA GLN A 91 -13.76 -28.22 3.71
C GLN A 91 -14.39 -29.36 4.53
N SER A 92 -14.46 -29.25 5.86
CA SER A 92 -15.15 -30.24 6.69
C SER A 92 -16.62 -29.88 6.87
N GLY A 93 -17.42 -30.29 5.88
CA GLY A 93 -18.80 -30.73 6.06
C GLY A 93 -19.86 -29.64 6.19
N ASP A 94 -20.43 -29.24 5.06
CA ASP A 94 -21.88 -29.26 4.81
C ASP A 94 -22.14 -28.64 3.43
N ALA A 95 -21.98 -29.45 2.37
CA ALA A 95 -22.55 -29.12 1.08
C ALA A 95 -24.05 -29.45 1.14
N PRO A 96 -24.97 -28.50 0.89
CA PRO A 96 -26.39 -28.82 0.80
C PRO A 96 -26.57 -29.81 -0.34
N ALA A 97 -27.18 -30.96 -0.05
CA ALA A 97 -27.48 -31.99 -1.03
C ALA A 97 -28.29 -31.38 -2.17
N GLU A 98 -27.67 -31.24 -3.34
CA GLU A 98 -28.34 -30.86 -4.58
C GLU A 98 -29.28 -32.01 -4.95
N SER A 99 -30.57 -31.71 -4.81
CA SER A 99 -31.67 -32.51 -5.29
C SER A 99 -31.81 -32.33 -6.80
N GLU A 100 -31.26 -33.26 -7.58
CA GLU A 100 -31.64 -33.49 -8.98
C GLU A 100 -31.66 -35.01 -9.19
N GLU A 101 -32.83 -35.65 -9.18
CA GLU A 101 -33.56 -36.02 -10.40
C GLU A 101 -32.74 -36.84 -11.41
N GLU A 102 -32.69 -38.14 -11.17
CA GLU A 102 -32.57 -39.17 -12.20
C GLU A 102 -33.36 -40.38 -11.67
N GLY A 103 -34.51 -40.81 -12.21
CA GLY A 103 -34.98 -40.69 -13.56
C GLY A 103 -34.80 -42.01 -14.31
N ARG A 104 -35.56 -43.05 -13.91
CA ARG A 104 -35.80 -44.31 -14.67
C ARG A 104 -34.53 -45.20 -14.75
N GLU A 105 -34.57 -46.53 -14.61
CA GLU A 105 -35.48 -47.60 -15.06
C GLU A 105 -35.40 -48.80 -14.10
#